data_AF-A0A7C9KHU4-F1
#
_entry.id   AF-A0A7C9KHU4-F1
#
_cell.length_a   1.000
_cell.length_b   1.000
_cell.length_c   1.000
_cell.angle_alpha   90.00
_cell.angle_beta   90.00
_cell.angle_gamma   90.00
#
_symmetry.space_group_name_H-M   'P 1'
#
loop_
_entity.id
_entity.type
_entity.pdbx_description
1 polymer ?
#
loop_
_entity_poly.entity_id
_entity_poly.type
_entity_poly.pdbx_seq_one_letter_code
_entity_poly.pdbx_strand_id
1 'polypeptide(L)'
;MRLKLLLLLSGVIFMLSAQANEPRLYIRSLFDIQYAFCAIKTNEVLGMDNRDSAQEGRGFGSASTAAMLLMANGENEISLEFGALGWFAADEMSDKARDHFNPEAKCTLELTAMHGKDSKVLTAIEVAIDKNGQPVAITPANEAKYAAISTPVVRHVIQAENVGPGHIEEQYFDPKEFPLNMTLYRFSRNVKISGLPDWEWVKATPYTDTPEQRQQLQQAYMTAWQAYKAKDMNTLREQQKVALKAWAWATGESEESIFSDQSVYRNIKTTSFRMIPINWNNYRVEIMNQGKMVRLVNKSDLTNSPLSYYYVDEDGDTVLATFAPIFSLINGRFVQVI
;
A
#
# COMPACT_ATOMS: atom_id res chain seq x y z
N MET A 1 3.83 47.06 70.31
CA MET A 1 4.13 47.35 68.90
C MET A 1 4.56 46.06 68.20
N ARG A 2 3.81 45.66 67.16
CA ARG A 2 4.07 44.59 66.16
C ARG A 2 4.02 43.13 66.62
N LEU A 3 2.80 42.57 66.66
CA LEU A 3 2.55 41.14 66.56
C LEU A 3 2.62 40.73 65.08
N LYS A 4 3.54 39.84 64.73
CA LYS A 4 3.75 39.34 63.36
C LYS A 4 2.70 38.29 63.03
N LEU A 5 1.96 38.50 61.94
CA LEU A 5 1.07 37.53 61.32
C LEU A 5 1.92 36.62 60.42
N LEU A 6 2.04 35.34 60.77
CA LEU A 6 2.60 34.31 59.89
C LEU A 6 1.44 33.67 59.10
N LEU A 7 1.39 33.91 57.80
CA LEU A 7 0.60 33.10 56.86
C LEU A 7 1.37 31.79 56.57
N LEU A 8 0.78 30.66 56.96
CA LEU A 8 1.19 29.33 56.50
C LEU A 8 0.42 29.02 55.20
N LEU A 9 1.11 29.10 54.06
CA LEU A 9 0.68 28.57 52.78
C LEU A 9 0.84 27.04 52.78
N SER A 10 -0.25 26.31 52.97
CA SER A 10 -0.34 24.88 52.69
C SER A 10 -0.55 24.67 51.18
N GLY A 11 0.53 24.53 50.43
CA GLY A 11 0.51 24.09 49.03
C GLY A 11 0.26 22.60 48.94
N VAL A 12 -0.94 22.21 48.50
CA VAL A 12 -1.24 20.84 48.08
C VAL A 12 -0.64 20.65 46.69
N ILE A 13 0.47 19.93 46.61
CA ILE A 13 1.06 19.49 45.35
C ILE A 13 0.21 18.32 44.84
N PHE A 14 -0.72 18.60 43.92
CA PHE A 14 -1.32 17.57 43.10
C PHE A 14 -0.24 17.03 42.15
N MET A 15 0.36 15.90 42.50
CA MET A 15 1.13 15.12 41.53
C MET A 15 0.14 14.51 40.53
N LEU A 16 -0.01 15.17 39.39
CA LEU A 16 -0.52 14.52 38.17
C LEU A 16 0.46 13.40 37.83
N SER A 17 0.11 12.16 38.17
CA SER A 17 0.75 10.99 37.60
C SER A 17 0.47 11.00 36.09
N ALA A 18 1.41 11.53 35.32
CA ALA A 18 1.45 11.29 33.89
C ALA A 18 1.66 9.79 33.70
N GLN A 19 0.59 9.05 33.42
CA GLN A 19 0.74 7.74 32.81
C GLN A 19 1.40 7.97 31.46
N ALA A 20 2.70 7.74 31.38
CA ALA A 20 3.37 7.65 30.10
C ALA A 20 2.69 6.50 29.35
N ASN A 21 1.87 6.82 28.35
CA ASN A 21 1.35 5.80 27.44
C ASN A 21 2.57 5.09 26.85
N GLU A 22 2.67 3.79 27.07
CA GLU A 22 3.73 3.00 26.46
C GLU A 22 3.73 3.24 24.94
N PRO A 23 4.90 3.42 24.33
CA PRO A 23 4.97 3.68 22.91
C PRO A 23 4.40 2.50 22.13
N ARG A 24 3.40 2.79 21.29
CA ARG A 24 2.73 1.80 20.44
C ARG A 24 3.75 1.13 19.52
N LEU A 25 3.51 -0.16 19.23
CA LEU A 25 4.21 -0.90 18.19
C LEU A 25 3.78 -0.39 16.82
N TYR A 26 4.76 -0.08 15.98
CA TYR A 26 4.58 0.10 14.54
C TYR A 26 5.47 -0.89 13.80
N ILE A 27 4.96 -1.48 12.72
CA ILE A 27 5.80 -2.27 11.81
C ILE A 27 5.74 -1.64 10.43
N ARG A 28 6.90 -1.28 9.91
CA ARG A 28 7.06 -0.63 8.61
C ARG A 28 7.96 -1.48 7.71
N SER A 29 7.69 -1.43 6.42
CA SER A 29 8.62 -1.89 5.39
C SER A 29 9.45 -0.70 4.96
N LEU A 30 10.75 -0.71 5.24
CA LEU A 30 11.71 0.29 4.78
C LEU A 30 12.43 -0.28 3.57
N PHE A 31 12.61 0.51 2.53
CA PHE A 31 13.24 0.03 1.31
C PHE A 31 14.09 1.10 0.64
N ASP A 32 15.07 0.61 -0.12
CA ASP A 32 15.98 1.40 -0.96
C ASP A 32 16.15 0.70 -2.30
N ILE A 33 15.94 1.42 -3.39
CA ILE A 33 15.90 0.93 -4.76
C ILE A 33 16.92 1.70 -5.59
N GLN A 34 17.73 0.98 -6.36
CA GLN A 34 18.77 1.53 -7.21
C GLN A 34 18.78 0.82 -8.56
N TYR A 35 18.76 1.60 -9.65
CA TYR A 35 18.84 1.14 -11.05
C TYR A 35 17.90 -0.03 -11.42
N ALA A 36 16.71 -0.09 -10.81
CA ALA A 36 15.75 -1.17 -11.03
C ALA A 36 14.32 -0.71 -10.82
N PHE A 37 13.37 -1.50 -11.34
CA PHE A 37 12.01 -1.49 -10.85
C PHE A 37 11.91 -2.41 -9.62
N CYS A 38 11.29 -1.91 -8.55
CA CYS A 38 10.89 -2.69 -7.40
C CYS A 38 9.45 -2.43 -7.00
N ALA A 39 8.70 -3.48 -6.71
CA ALA A 39 7.41 -3.41 -6.03
C ALA A 39 7.46 -4.14 -4.69
N ILE A 40 7.17 -3.42 -3.60
CA ILE A 40 7.21 -3.90 -2.23
C ILE A 40 5.82 -4.35 -1.80
N LYS A 41 5.67 -5.61 -1.40
CA LYS A 41 4.39 -6.19 -1.03
C LYS A 41 4.40 -6.81 0.36
N THR A 42 3.26 -6.76 1.03
CA THR A 42 2.98 -7.45 2.29
C THR A 42 1.70 -8.25 2.12
N ASN A 43 1.79 -9.58 2.26
CA ASN A 43 0.68 -10.49 2.01
C ASN A 43 -0.03 -10.23 0.66
N GLU A 44 0.77 -10.14 -0.41
CA GLU A 44 0.37 -9.84 -1.80
C GLU A 44 -0.16 -8.41 -2.05
N VAL A 45 -0.42 -7.62 -1.00
CA VAL A 45 -0.85 -6.23 -1.16
C VAL A 45 0.35 -5.35 -1.49
N LEU A 46 0.27 -4.61 -2.60
CA LEU A 46 1.24 -3.59 -2.97
C LEU A 46 1.25 -2.45 -1.95
N GLY A 47 2.38 -2.29 -1.26
CA GLY A 47 2.61 -1.15 -0.37
C GLY A 47 3.13 0.07 -1.13
N MET A 48 4.15 -0.13 -1.97
CA MET A 48 4.71 0.91 -2.84
C MET A 48 5.57 0.26 -3.94
N ASP A 49 5.66 0.91 -5.09
CA ASP A 49 6.66 0.63 -6.10
C ASP A 49 7.29 1.93 -6.61
N ASN A 50 8.29 1.81 -7.48
CA ASN A 50 8.92 2.95 -8.14
C ASN A 50 8.63 2.97 -9.66
N ARG A 51 7.45 2.52 -10.08
CA ARG A 51 7.08 2.41 -11.51
C ARG A 51 7.30 3.71 -12.28
N ASP A 52 6.84 4.84 -11.75
CA ASP A 52 7.01 6.16 -12.38
C ASP A 52 8.50 6.50 -12.56
N SER A 53 9.31 6.24 -11.54
CA SER A 53 10.77 6.41 -11.59
C SER A 53 11.43 5.47 -12.60
N ALA A 54 10.91 4.26 -12.76
CA ALA A 54 11.39 3.28 -13.73
C ALA A 54 11.03 3.67 -15.18
N GLN A 55 9.83 4.22 -15.41
CA GLN A 55 9.40 4.78 -16.70
C GLN A 55 10.30 5.92 -17.16
N GLU A 56 10.74 6.77 -16.23
CA GLU A 56 11.71 7.84 -16.52
C GLU A 56 13.15 7.33 -16.70
N GLY A 57 13.39 6.00 -16.66
CA GLY A 57 14.70 5.39 -16.83
C GLY A 57 15.65 5.58 -15.65
N ARG A 58 15.16 6.08 -14.50
CA ARG A 58 15.97 6.31 -13.30
C ARG A 58 16.06 5.05 -12.45
N GLY A 59 14.91 4.48 -12.07
CA GLY A 59 14.86 3.28 -11.24
C GLY A 59 15.37 3.46 -9.81
N PHE A 60 15.12 4.63 -9.21
CA PHE A 60 15.49 4.93 -7.82
C PHE A 60 14.26 5.15 -6.94
N GLY A 61 14.42 4.90 -5.65
CA GLY A 61 13.43 5.26 -4.63
C GLY A 61 13.80 4.74 -3.25
N SER A 62 13.65 5.58 -2.22
CA SER A 62 13.86 5.19 -0.83
C SER A 62 12.70 5.73 0.00
N ALA A 63 11.97 4.84 0.67
CA ALA A 63 10.81 5.25 1.47
C ALA A 63 10.45 4.17 2.50
N SER A 64 9.27 4.31 3.10
CA SER A 64 8.70 3.27 3.94
C SER A 64 7.18 3.21 3.86
N THR A 65 6.61 2.03 4.03
CA THR A 65 5.16 1.80 4.05
C THR A 65 4.70 1.27 5.41
N ALA A 66 3.43 1.51 5.76
CA ALA A 66 2.81 1.03 6.99
C ALA A 66 2.42 -0.45 6.90
N ALA A 67 3.41 -1.33 6.74
CA ALA A 67 3.23 -2.77 6.54
C ALA A 67 2.31 -3.44 7.56
N MET A 68 2.30 -2.98 8.82
CA MET A 68 1.44 -3.51 9.87
C MET A 68 -0.05 -3.55 9.53
N LEU A 69 -0.53 -2.61 8.70
CA LEU A 69 -1.94 -2.54 8.27
C LEU A 69 -2.37 -3.77 7.47
N LEU A 70 -1.39 -4.41 6.83
CA LEU A 70 -1.55 -5.52 5.90
C LEU A 70 -1.15 -6.85 6.54
N MET A 71 -0.79 -6.85 7.83
CA MET A 71 -0.33 -8.00 8.58
C MET A 71 -1.33 -8.43 9.65
N ALA A 72 -1.32 -9.72 9.98
CA ALA A 72 -2.05 -10.31 11.10
C ALA A 72 -1.08 -10.94 12.11
N ASN A 73 -1.53 -11.13 13.35
CA ASN A 73 -0.80 -11.97 14.30
C ASN A 73 -0.66 -13.39 13.74
N GLY A 74 0.56 -13.93 13.73
CA GLY A 74 0.90 -15.20 13.09
C GLY A 74 1.84 -15.03 11.90
N GLU A 75 1.69 -15.88 10.89
CA GLU A 75 2.55 -15.92 9.70
C GLU A 75 2.10 -14.90 8.65
N ASN A 76 3.05 -14.15 8.12
CA ASN A 76 2.85 -13.16 7.05
C ASN A 76 3.94 -13.34 5.99
N GLU A 77 3.62 -13.11 4.72
CA GLU A 77 4.62 -13.02 3.66
C GLU A 77 5.05 -11.55 3.47
N ILE A 78 6.36 -11.33 3.42
CA ILE A 78 6.93 -10.11 2.84
C ILE A 78 7.61 -10.46 1.52
N SER A 79 7.45 -9.59 0.53
CA SER A 79 8.09 -9.81 -0.76
C SER A 79 8.47 -8.51 -1.44
N LEU A 80 9.46 -8.60 -2.33
CA LEU A 80 9.70 -7.59 -3.34
C LEU A 80 9.75 -8.24 -4.72
N GLU A 81 9.18 -7.58 -5.71
CA GLU A 81 9.28 -7.95 -7.13
C GLU A 81 10.31 -7.04 -7.78
N PHE A 82 11.27 -7.62 -8.50
CA PHE A 82 12.43 -6.93 -9.05
C PHE A 82 12.46 -7.06 -10.57
N GLY A 83 12.58 -5.95 -11.30
CA GLY A 83 12.54 -5.90 -12.76
C GLY A 83 13.58 -4.97 -13.37
N ALA A 84 14.04 -5.32 -14.58
CA ALA A 84 15.00 -4.51 -15.31
C ALA A 84 14.34 -3.24 -15.86
N LEU A 85 15.08 -2.12 -15.87
CA LEU A 85 14.57 -0.84 -16.42
C LEU A 85 14.34 -0.88 -17.93
N GLY A 86 15.03 -1.78 -18.64
CA GLY A 86 14.84 -1.96 -20.09
C GLY A 86 13.40 -2.29 -20.49
N TRP A 87 12.60 -2.86 -19.57
CA TRP A 87 11.18 -3.11 -19.81
C TRP A 87 10.34 -1.85 -20.00
N PHE A 88 10.77 -0.72 -19.41
CA PHE A 88 10.07 0.56 -19.50
C PHE A 88 10.63 1.48 -20.60
N ALA A 89 11.67 1.04 -21.31
CA ALA A 89 12.32 1.82 -22.35
C ALA A 89 11.36 2.12 -23.51
N ALA A 90 11.48 3.33 -24.07
CA ALA A 90 10.71 3.74 -25.23
C ALA A 90 11.14 3.02 -26.52
N ASP A 91 12.40 2.59 -26.58
CA ASP A 91 12.97 1.98 -27.78
C ASP A 91 12.45 0.57 -28.01
N GLU A 92 12.31 0.21 -29.29
CA GLU A 92 12.00 -1.16 -29.69
C GLU A 92 13.19 -2.06 -29.38
N MET A 93 12.96 -3.04 -28.48
CA MET A 93 13.97 -3.97 -28.01
C MET A 93 13.34 -5.36 -27.90
N SER A 94 14.12 -6.40 -28.19
CA SER A 94 13.69 -7.76 -27.87
C SER A 94 13.52 -7.94 -26.37
N ASP A 95 12.60 -8.80 -25.93
CA ASP A 95 12.37 -9.14 -24.52
C ASP A 95 13.68 -9.50 -23.78
N LYS A 96 14.59 -10.24 -24.45
CA LYS A 96 15.90 -10.58 -23.90
C LYS A 96 16.78 -9.37 -23.60
N ALA A 97 16.71 -8.33 -24.43
CA ALA A 97 17.46 -7.10 -24.22
C ALA A 97 16.80 -6.22 -23.15
N ARG A 98 15.46 -6.24 -23.05
CA ARG A 98 14.71 -5.55 -22.01
C ARG A 98 14.96 -6.12 -20.61
N ASP A 99 15.17 -7.44 -20.52
CA ASP A 99 15.48 -8.14 -19.26
C ASP A 99 16.94 -8.02 -18.80
N HIS A 100 17.75 -7.16 -19.45
CA HIS A 100 19.12 -6.93 -19.03
C HIS A 100 19.17 -5.94 -17.85
N PHE A 101 19.74 -6.40 -16.72
CA PHE A 101 19.92 -5.56 -15.54
C PHE A 101 21.21 -4.75 -15.59
N ASN A 102 21.16 -3.53 -15.06
CA ASN A 102 22.36 -2.79 -14.68
C ASN A 102 23.13 -3.62 -13.61
N PRO A 103 24.44 -3.87 -13.74
CA PRO A 103 25.21 -4.61 -12.74
C PRO A 103 25.16 -4.02 -11.31
N GLU A 104 24.87 -2.73 -11.18
CA GLU A 104 24.72 -2.03 -9.89
C GLU A 104 23.28 -2.03 -9.37
N ALA A 105 22.34 -2.67 -10.08
CA ALA A 105 20.95 -2.70 -9.69
C ALA A 105 20.76 -3.42 -8.33
N LYS A 106 20.04 -2.77 -7.43
CA LYS A 106 19.84 -3.23 -6.06
C LYS A 106 18.44 -2.90 -5.55
N CYS A 107 17.91 -3.78 -4.71
CA CYS A 107 16.71 -3.52 -3.93
C CYS A 107 16.89 -4.05 -2.52
N THR A 108 16.64 -3.23 -1.52
CA THR A 108 16.59 -3.65 -0.11
C THR A 108 15.19 -3.49 0.43
N LEU A 109 14.78 -4.43 1.27
CA LEU A 109 13.53 -4.40 2.00
C LEU A 109 13.80 -4.88 3.42
N GLU A 110 13.62 -3.99 4.38
CA GLU A 110 13.68 -4.29 5.81
C GLU A 110 12.29 -4.18 6.42
N LEU A 111 11.86 -5.23 7.12
CA LEU A 111 10.70 -5.16 7.98
C LEU A 111 11.14 -4.75 9.38
N THR A 112 10.75 -3.56 9.82
CA THR A 112 11.26 -2.95 11.05
C THR A 112 10.12 -2.70 12.03
N ALA A 113 10.26 -3.26 13.23
CA ALA A 113 9.42 -2.92 14.38
C ALA A 113 9.96 -1.66 15.05
N MET A 114 9.05 -0.76 15.44
CA MET A 114 9.37 0.52 16.08
C MET A 114 8.50 0.68 17.33
N HIS A 115 9.12 1.02 18.45
CA HIS A 115 8.50 1.35 19.72
C HIS A 115 9.07 2.67 20.22
N GLY A 116 8.42 3.78 19.87
CA GLY A 116 8.91 5.11 20.23
C GLY A 116 10.24 5.39 19.52
N LYS A 117 11.33 5.52 20.28
CA LYS A 117 12.68 5.74 19.74
C LYS A 117 13.42 4.44 19.42
N ASP A 118 12.94 3.31 19.93
CA ASP A 118 13.57 2.02 19.75
C ASP A 118 13.11 1.42 18.41
N SER A 119 14.05 0.95 17.61
CA SER A 119 13.77 0.25 16.35
C SER A 119 14.54 -1.06 16.28
N LYS A 120 13.91 -2.07 15.68
CA LYS A 120 14.49 -3.39 15.49
C LYS A 120 14.08 -3.95 14.13
N VAL A 121 15.07 -4.25 13.30
CA VAL A 121 14.86 -5.02 12.07
C VAL A 121 14.45 -6.45 12.46
N LEU A 122 13.25 -6.83 12.03
CA LEU A 122 12.69 -8.16 12.24
C LEU A 122 13.24 -9.14 11.20
N THR A 123 13.30 -8.70 9.95
CA THR A 123 13.79 -9.49 8.83
C THR A 123 14.15 -8.57 7.66
N ALA A 124 14.95 -9.07 6.73
CA ALA A 124 15.29 -8.34 5.51
C ALA A 124 15.30 -9.25 4.27
N ILE A 125 15.18 -8.60 3.11
CA ILE A 125 15.43 -9.14 1.77
C ILE A 125 16.35 -8.14 1.08
N GLU A 126 17.52 -8.61 0.62
CA GLU A 126 18.44 -7.82 -0.18
C GLU A 126 18.65 -8.50 -1.52
N VAL A 127 18.48 -7.77 -2.61
CA VAL A 127 18.62 -8.27 -3.98
C VAL A 127 19.67 -7.45 -4.71
N ALA A 128 20.55 -8.13 -5.42
CA ALA A 128 21.51 -7.52 -6.34
C ALA A 128 21.78 -8.43 -7.54
N ILE A 129 22.56 -7.93 -8.49
CA ILE A 129 22.93 -8.65 -9.70
C ILE A 129 24.19 -9.50 -9.48
N ASP A 130 24.11 -10.77 -9.84
CA ASP A 130 25.25 -11.69 -9.80
C ASP A 130 26.21 -11.48 -10.99
N LYS A 131 27.33 -12.20 -10.97
CA LYS A 131 28.33 -12.17 -12.07
C LYS A 131 27.78 -12.60 -13.44
N ASN A 132 26.63 -13.27 -13.49
CA ASN A 132 25.98 -13.71 -14.72
C ASN A 132 24.91 -12.71 -15.19
N GLY A 133 24.76 -11.57 -14.52
CA GLY A 133 23.74 -10.57 -14.85
C GLY A 133 22.35 -10.95 -14.36
N GLN A 134 22.22 -11.83 -13.37
CA GLN A 134 20.93 -12.30 -12.84
C GLN A 134 20.66 -11.76 -11.45
N PRO A 135 19.42 -11.35 -11.13
CA PRO A 135 19.08 -10.93 -9.79
C PRO A 135 19.05 -12.12 -8.84
N VAL A 136 19.75 -11.97 -7.72
CA VAL A 136 19.88 -12.97 -6.65
C VAL A 136 19.67 -12.32 -5.28
N ALA A 137 19.18 -13.09 -4.32
CA ALA A 137 19.14 -12.65 -2.93
C ALA A 137 20.57 -12.69 -2.36
N ILE A 138 21.03 -11.56 -1.80
CA ILE A 138 22.25 -11.52 -1.00
C ILE A 138 21.88 -11.97 0.41
N THR A 139 22.69 -12.85 1.00
CA THR A 139 22.54 -13.22 2.42
C THR A 139 22.96 -12.05 3.29
N PRO A 140 22.06 -11.41 4.05
CA PRO A 140 22.43 -10.30 4.93
C PRO A 140 23.37 -10.79 6.04
N ALA A 141 24.26 -9.92 6.53
CA ALA A 141 25.15 -10.25 7.65
C ALA A 141 24.39 -10.71 8.91
N ASN A 142 23.13 -10.29 9.05
CA ASN A 142 22.24 -10.61 10.16
C ASN A 142 21.31 -11.80 9.89
N GLU A 143 21.45 -12.57 8.80
CA GLU A 143 20.50 -13.64 8.43
C GLU A 143 20.27 -14.66 9.56
N ALA A 144 21.33 -15.03 10.29
CA ALA A 144 21.23 -15.94 11.44
C ALA A 144 20.29 -15.42 12.55
N LYS A 145 20.14 -14.10 12.69
CA LYS A 145 19.22 -13.48 13.66
C LYS A 145 17.76 -13.55 13.20
N TYR A 146 17.52 -13.59 11.90
CA TYR A 146 16.17 -13.64 11.33
C TYR A 146 15.58 -15.06 11.38
N ALA A 147 16.44 -16.09 11.37
CA ALA A 147 16.03 -17.50 11.34
C ALA A 147 15.09 -17.94 12.49
N ALA A 148 15.05 -17.20 13.60
CA ALA A 148 14.14 -17.49 14.71
C ALA A 148 12.67 -17.20 14.37
N ILE A 149 12.40 -16.25 13.48
CA ILE A 149 11.04 -15.80 13.14
C ILE A 149 10.73 -15.81 11.65
N SER A 150 11.73 -15.99 10.79
CA SER A 150 11.57 -15.93 9.34
C SER A 150 12.09 -17.18 8.62
N THR A 151 11.42 -17.57 7.53
CA THR A 151 11.91 -18.59 6.59
C THR A 151 13.04 -18.03 5.72
N PRO A 152 13.86 -18.86 5.05
CA PRO A 152 14.79 -18.37 4.03
C PRO A 152 14.08 -17.61 2.90
N VAL A 153 14.82 -16.72 2.22
CA VAL A 153 14.32 -16.02 1.01
C VAL A 153 14.19 -17.01 -0.14
N VAL A 154 13.03 -17.02 -0.77
CA VAL A 154 12.73 -17.82 -1.96
C VAL A 154 12.63 -16.89 -3.17
N ARG A 155 13.24 -17.30 -4.28
CA ARG A 155 13.19 -16.60 -5.57
C ARG A 155 12.24 -17.31 -6.53
N HIS A 156 11.33 -16.56 -7.13
CA HIS A 156 10.47 -17.02 -8.21
C HIS A 156 10.61 -16.09 -9.40
N VAL A 157 10.65 -16.67 -10.61
CA VAL A 157 10.48 -15.89 -11.85
C VAL A 157 8.99 -15.87 -12.14
N ILE A 158 8.44 -14.68 -12.29
CA ILE A 158 7.01 -14.45 -12.59
C ILE A 158 6.89 -13.57 -13.83
N GLN A 159 5.73 -13.65 -14.47
CA GLN A 159 5.33 -12.68 -15.49
C GLN A 159 4.56 -11.57 -14.81
N ALA A 160 4.84 -10.32 -15.19
CA ALA A 160 4.08 -9.18 -14.74
C ALA A 160 2.62 -9.30 -15.20
N GLU A 161 1.76 -8.58 -14.49
CA GLU A 161 0.36 -8.51 -14.85
C GLU A 161 0.16 -7.82 -16.20
N ASN A 162 -0.49 -8.52 -17.13
CA ASN A 162 -0.79 -7.96 -18.45
C ASN A 162 -1.95 -6.96 -18.37
N VAL A 163 -1.79 -5.85 -19.07
CA VAL A 163 -2.84 -4.86 -19.35
C VAL A 163 -3.11 -4.81 -20.85
N GLY A 164 -4.21 -4.18 -21.25
CA GLY A 164 -4.51 -3.92 -22.65
C GLY A 164 -5.31 -2.63 -22.86
N PRO A 165 -5.29 -2.04 -24.06
CA PRO A 165 -6.02 -0.80 -24.34
C PRO A 165 -7.55 -1.00 -24.28
N GLY A 166 -8.30 0.11 -24.27
CA GLY A 166 -9.76 0.10 -24.42
C GLY A 166 -10.56 -0.08 -23.13
N HIS A 167 -9.91 -0.14 -21.98
CA HIS A 167 -10.58 -0.15 -20.67
C HIS A 167 -10.46 1.20 -19.92
N ILE A 168 -9.71 2.14 -20.50
CA ILE A 168 -9.58 3.54 -20.10
C ILE A 168 -9.57 4.42 -21.37
N GLU A 169 -9.80 5.73 -21.25
CA GLU A 169 -9.70 6.64 -22.41
C GLU A 169 -8.26 6.64 -22.95
N GLU A 170 -8.11 6.67 -24.28
CA GLU A 170 -6.84 6.47 -24.98
C GLU A 170 -5.72 7.39 -24.48
N GLN A 171 -6.04 8.65 -24.18
CA GLN A 171 -5.09 9.64 -23.67
C GLN A 171 -4.49 9.31 -22.29
N TYR A 172 -5.10 8.40 -21.52
CA TYR A 172 -4.61 7.95 -20.22
C TYR A 172 -4.04 6.52 -20.27
N PHE A 173 -3.94 5.91 -21.44
CA PHE A 173 -3.33 4.59 -21.58
C PHE A 173 -1.86 4.73 -22.00
N ASP A 174 -0.94 4.32 -21.12
CA ASP A 174 0.47 4.16 -21.48
C ASP A 174 0.86 2.67 -21.50
N PRO A 175 1.14 2.07 -22.68
CA PRO A 175 1.58 0.68 -22.76
C PRO A 175 2.96 0.43 -22.12
N LYS A 176 3.73 1.48 -21.78
CA LYS A 176 5.00 1.38 -21.06
C LYS A 176 4.82 1.33 -19.56
N GLU A 177 3.67 1.76 -19.05
CA GLU A 177 3.40 1.75 -17.61
C GLU A 177 3.34 0.32 -17.08
N PHE A 178 2.69 -0.57 -17.83
CA PHE A 178 2.67 -2.02 -17.57
C PHE A 178 3.15 -2.76 -18.82
N PRO A 179 4.48 -2.92 -19.01
CA PRO A 179 5.02 -3.49 -20.23
C PRO A 179 4.59 -4.94 -20.44
N LEU A 180 4.17 -5.25 -21.67
CA LEU A 180 3.79 -6.60 -22.08
C LEU A 180 4.97 -7.57 -21.93
N ASN A 181 4.70 -8.79 -21.44
CA ASN A 181 5.68 -9.86 -21.23
C ASN A 181 6.80 -9.53 -20.23
N MET A 182 6.64 -8.46 -19.43
CA MET A 182 7.65 -8.08 -18.46
C MET A 182 7.94 -9.23 -17.51
N THR A 183 9.20 -9.64 -17.47
CA THR A 183 9.67 -10.65 -16.53
C THR A 183 10.05 -9.97 -15.22
N LEU A 184 9.54 -10.51 -14.12
CA LEU A 184 9.83 -10.05 -12.77
C LEU A 184 10.43 -11.19 -11.95
N TYR A 185 11.30 -10.84 -11.02
CA TYR A 185 11.90 -11.76 -10.07
C TYR A 185 11.35 -11.44 -8.69
N ARG A 186 10.45 -12.30 -8.20
CA ARG A 186 9.88 -12.16 -6.86
C ARG A 186 10.80 -12.82 -5.83
N PHE A 187 11.18 -12.06 -4.83
CA PHE A 187 11.89 -12.54 -3.65
C PHE A 187 10.96 -12.42 -2.46
N SER A 188 10.63 -13.55 -1.82
CA SER A 188 9.72 -13.56 -0.67
C SER A 188 10.23 -14.42 0.48
N ARG A 189 9.75 -14.13 1.68
CA ARG A 189 9.90 -14.99 2.85
C ARG A 189 8.72 -14.81 3.78
N ASN A 190 8.43 -15.84 4.56
CA ASN A 190 7.43 -15.76 5.61
C ASN A 190 8.10 -15.30 6.90
N VAL A 191 7.37 -14.51 7.69
CA VAL A 191 7.78 -13.98 8.99
C VAL A 191 6.64 -14.13 9.99
N LYS A 192 6.97 -14.57 11.21
CA LYS A 192 6.03 -14.69 12.32
C LYS A 192 6.00 -13.40 13.13
N ILE A 193 4.83 -12.78 13.22
CA ILE A 193 4.59 -11.51 13.89
C ILE A 193 3.59 -11.70 15.04
N SER A 194 3.80 -10.95 16.12
CA SER A 194 2.91 -10.91 17.28
C SER A 194 2.79 -9.49 17.82
N GLY A 195 1.70 -9.20 18.54
CA GLY A 195 1.46 -7.89 19.16
C GLY A 195 0.82 -6.86 18.24
N LEU A 196 0.28 -7.29 17.09
CA LEU A 196 -0.51 -6.44 16.21
C LEU A 196 -1.93 -6.25 16.76
N PRO A 197 -2.59 -5.12 16.43
CA PRO A 197 -4.03 -4.99 16.65
C PRO A 197 -4.82 -6.08 15.92
N ASP A 198 -5.97 -6.45 16.48
CA ASP A 198 -6.93 -7.29 15.78
C ASP A 198 -7.67 -6.46 14.73
N TRP A 199 -7.11 -6.35 13.52
CA TRP A 199 -7.80 -5.65 12.42
C TRP A 199 -9.11 -6.35 12.07
N GLU A 200 -10.14 -5.57 11.72
CA GLU A 200 -11.46 -6.12 11.42
C GLU A 200 -11.43 -7.12 10.24
N TRP A 201 -10.53 -6.91 9.28
CA TRP A 201 -10.35 -7.79 8.11
C TRP A 201 -9.78 -9.17 8.47
N VAL A 202 -9.11 -9.35 9.61
CA VAL A 202 -8.43 -10.62 9.95
C VAL A 202 -9.42 -11.79 10.04
N LYS A 203 -10.66 -11.51 10.44
CA LYS A 203 -11.75 -12.48 10.59
C LYS A 203 -12.73 -12.46 9.40
N ALA A 204 -12.41 -11.72 8.33
CA ALA A 204 -13.25 -11.66 7.14
C ALA A 204 -13.39 -13.03 6.48
N THR A 205 -14.56 -13.26 5.88
CA THR A 205 -14.80 -14.42 5.03
C THR A 205 -13.94 -14.29 3.77
N PRO A 206 -13.18 -15.33 3.37
CA PRO A 206 -12.39 -15.28 2.16
C PRO A 206 -13.24 -15.02 0.90
N TYR A 207 -12.79 -14.08 0.10
CA TYR A 207 -13.30 -13.80 -1.24
C TYR A 207 -12.72 -14.82 -2.23
N THR A 208 -13.59 -15.46 -3.00
CA THR A 208 -13.20 -16.46 -4.01
C THR A 208 -13.84 -16.18 -5.38
N ASP A 209 -14.35 -14.96 -5.57
CA ASP A 209 -14.97 -14.49 -6.80
C ASP A 209 -16.20 -15.28 -7.28
N THR A 210 -17.01 -15.77 -6.34
CA THR A 210 -18.34 -16.33 -6.69
C THR A 210 -19.24 -15.23 -7.30
N PRO A 211 -20.22 -15.59 -8.16
CA PRO A 211 -21.14 -14.61 -8.74
C PRO A 211 -21.82 -13.71 -7.69
N GLU A 212 -22.22 -14.29 -6.55
CA GLU A 212 -22.85 -13.57 -5.44
C GLU A 212 -21.87 -12.59 -4.78
N GLN A 213 -20.64 -13.03 -4.49
CA GLN A 213 -19.60 -12.15 -3.93
C GLN A 213 -19.22 -11.04 -4.92
N ARG A 214 -19.12 -11.34 -6.22
CA ARG A 214 -18.88 -10.33 -7.27
C ARG A 214 -19.98 -9.28 -7.29
N GLN A 215 -21.24 -9.70 -7.31
CA GLN A 215 -22.36 -8.77 -7.31
C GLN A 215 -22.38 -7.88 -6.06
N GLN A 216 -22.12 -8.46 -4.89
CA GLN A 216 -22.05 -7.71 -3.64
C GLN A 216 -20.88 -6.72 -3.60
N LEU A 217 -19.70 -7.10 -4.12
CA LEU A 217 -18.55 -6.20 -4.22
C LEU A 217 -18.84 -5.03 -5.18
N GLN A 218 -19.42 -5.32 -6.35
CA GLN A 218 -19.87 -4.30 -7.31
C GLN A 218 -20.89 -3.35 -6.68
N GLN A 219 -21.81 -3.88 -5.87
CA GLN A 219 -22.78 -3.05 -5.14
C GLN A 219 -22.10 -2.13 -4.12
N ALA A 220 -21.08 -2.60 -3.40
CA ALA A 220 -20.32 -1.76 -2.47
C ALA A 220 -19.59 -0.61 -3.19
N TYR A 221 -18.96 -0.90 -4.34
CA TYR A 221 -18.40 0.13 -5.21
C TYR A 221 -19.47 1.12 -5.71
N MET A 222 -20.64 0.64 -6.14
CA MET A 222 -21.72 1.50 -6.61
C MET A 222 -22.24 2.43 -5.50
N THR A 223 -22.35 1.92 -4.26
CA THR A 223 -22.75 2.73 -3.10
C THR A 223 -21.72 3.82 -2.79
N ALA A 224 -20.42 3.54 -2.86
CA ALA A 224 -19.38 4.55 -2.71
C ALA A 224 -19.40 5.55 -3.87
N TRP A 225 -19.52 5.07 -5.11
CA TRP A 225 -19.63 5.91 -6.31
C TRP A 225 -20.79 6.91 -6.22
N GLN A 226 -21.95 6.46 -5.74
CA GLN A 226 -23.12 7.33 -5.53
C GLN A 226 -22.86 8.40 -4.47
N ALA A 227 -22.18 8.06 -3.37
CA ALA A 227 -21.81 9.02 -2.34
C ALA A 227 -20.82 10.07 -2.86
N TYR A 228 -19.80 9.67 -3.64
CA TYR A 228 -18.90 10.61 -4.32
C TYR A 228 -19.65 11.52 -5.30
N LYS A 229 -20.53 10.95 -6.14
CA LYS A 229 -21.35 11.73 -7.08
C LYS A 229 -22.25 12.74 -6.36
N ALA A 230 -22.83 12.36 -5.23
CA ALA A 230 -23.65 13.24 -4.40
C ALA A 230 -22.84 14.23 -3.57
N LYS A 231 -21.50 14.12 -3.58
CA LYS A 231 -20.58 14.87 -2.71
C LYS A 231 -20.91 14.72 -1.22
N ASP A 232 -21.43 13.56 -0.84
CA ASP A 232 -21.85 13.25 0.53
C ASP A 232 -20.66 12.81 1.38
N MET A 233 -19.93 13.80 1.90
CA MET A 233 -18.72 13.58 2.70
C MET A 233 -19.00 12.79 3.99
N ASN A 234 -20.19 12.92 4.56
CA ASN A 234 -20.55 12.20 5.79
C ASN A 234 -20.69 10.70 5.51
N THR A 235 -21.40 10.35 4.43
CA THR A 235 -21.54 8.96 4.00
C THR A 235 -20.19 8.36 3.60
N LEU A 236 -19.36 9.10 2.86
CA LEU A 236 -18.01 8.64 2.48
C LEU A 236 -17.14 8.35 3.70
N ARG A 237 -17.15 9.24 4.69
CA ARG A 237 -16.42 9.04 5.95
C ARG A 237 -16.91 7.80 6.70
N GLU A 238 -18.23 7.61 6.82
CA GLU A 238 -18.77 6.44 7.52
C GLU A 238 -18.45 5.13 6.79
N GLN A 239 -18.46 5.13 5.45
CA GLN A 239 -18.03 3.98 4.64
C GLN A 239 -16.56 3.62 4.85
N GLN A 240 -15.70 4.61 5.10
CA GLN A 240 -14.26 4.44 5.34
C GLN A 240 -13.89 4.23 6.81
N LYS A 241 -14.84 4.24 7.74
CA LYS A 241 -14.58 4.25 9.20
C LYS A 241 -13.63 3.17 9.68
N VAL A 242 -13.71 1.96 9.12
CA VAL A 242 -12.80 0.86 9.49
C VAL A 242 -11.39 1.13 8.99
N ALA A 243 -11.23 1.54 7.73
CA ALA A 243 -9.95 1.97 7.18
C ALA A 243 -9.35 3.16 7.96
N LEU A 244 -10.14 4.20 8.24
CA LEU A 244 -9.69 5.38 8.97
C LEU A 244 -9.18 5.05 10.38
N LYS A 245 -9.86 4.15 11.10
CA LYS A 245 -9.38 3.65 12.40
C LYS A 245 -8.05 2.90 12.28
N ALA A 246 -7.91 2.07 11.26
CA ALA A 246 -6.69 1.32 11.03
C ALA A 246 -5.52 2.26 10.75
N TRP A 247 -5.71 3.21 9.83
CA TRP A 247 -4.72 4.24 9.52
C TRP A 247 -4.39 5.12 10.74
N ALA A 248 -5.40 5.58 11.49
CA ALA A 248 -5.20 6.38 12.72
C ALA A 248 -4.36 5.64 13.76
N TRP A 249 -4.56 4.33 13.88
CA TRP A 249 -3.71 3.50 14.72
C TRP A 249 -2.26 3.46 14.21
N ALA A 250 -2.07 3.24 12.91
CA ALA A 250 -0.76 3.01 12.29
C ALA A 250 0.08 4.30 12.09
N THR A 251 -0.54 5.47 12.04
CA THR A 251 0.15 6.76 11.88
C THR A 251 0.20 7.57 13.17
N GLY A 252 -0.71 7.30 14.12
CA GLY A 252 -0.89 8.13 15.31
C GLY A 252 -1.67 9.42 15.05
N GLU A 253 -2.21 9.59 13.83
CA GLU A 253 -3.04 10.72 13.46
C GLU A 253 -4.52 10.50 13.85
N SER A 254 -5.32 11.54 13.71
CA SER A 254 -6.78 11.42 13.90
C SER A 254 -7.45 10.90 12.62
N GLU A 255 -8.57 10.19 12.78
CA GLU A 255 -9.41 9.76 11.64
C GLU A 255 -9.83 10.94 10.74
N GLU A 256 -10.03 12.14 11.32
CA GLU A 256 -10.36 13.33 10.53
C GLU A 256 -9.19 13.79 9.68
N SER A 257 -7.97 13.85 10.23
CA SER A 257 -6.78 14.26 9.50
C SER A 257 -6.56 13.37 8.29
N ILE A 258 -6.58 12.05 8.51
CA ILE A 258 -6.40 11.05 7.46
C ILE A 258 -7.48 11.19 6.38
N PHE A 259 -8.74 11.39 6.78
CA PHE A 259 -9.83 11.56 5.82
C PHE A 259 -9.69 12.86 5.02
N SER A 260 -9.28 13.97 5.65
CA SER A 260 -9.13 15.26 4.98
C SER A 260 -7.89 15.37 4.10
N ASP A 261 -6.86 14.57 4.36
CA ASP A 261 -5.59 14.57 3.62
C ASP A 261 -5.68 13.80 2.28
N GLN A 262 -6.72 12.98 2.09
CA GLN A 262 -6.96 12.31 0.81
C GLN A 262 -7.17 13.34 -0.30
N SER A 263 -6.53 13.14 -1.46
CA SER A 263 -6.65 14.04 -2.62
C SER A 263 -8.11 14.30 -3.01
N VAL A 264 -8.94 13.26 -2.99
CA VAL A 264 -10.37 13.33 -3.31
C VAL A 264 -11.14 14.29 -2.39
N TYR A 265 -10.72 14.48 -1.13
CA TYR A 265 -11.36 15.40 -0.20
C TYR A 265 -11.34 16.86 -0.70
N ARG A 266 -10.26 17.25 -1.40
CA ARG A 266 -10.15 18.56 -2.05
C ARG A 266 -10.82 18.54 -3.42
N ASN A 267 -10.55 17.53 -4.23
CA ASN A 267 -11.01 17.47 -5.62
C ASN A 267 -12.54 17.44 -5.72
N ILE A 268 -13.23 16.75 -4.82
CA ILE A 268 -14.71 16.66 -4.81
C ILE A 268 -15.40 18.02 -4.65
N LYS A 269 -14.71 19.00 -4.06
CA LYS A 269 -15.22 20.35 -3.83
C LYS A 269 -15.14 21.25 -5.07
N THR A 270 -14.40 20.85 -6.10
CA THR A 270 -14.32 21.63 -7.34
C THR A 270 -15.64 21.54 -8.12
N THR A 271 -15.93 22.58 -8.90
CA THR A 271 -17.12 22.62 -9.77
C THR A 271 -17.00 21.66 -10.96
N SER A 272 -15.77 21.36 -11.38
CA SER A 272 -15.43 20.44 -12.46
C SER A 272 -15.47 18.96 -12.05
N PHE A 273 -15.54 18.66 -10.75
CA PHE A 273 -15.58 17.29 -10.26
C PHE A 273 -16.71 16.46 -10.90
N ARG A 274 -16.35 15.34 -11.51
CA ARG A 274 -17.30 14.44 -12.19
C ARG A 274 -16.86 12.99 -12.07
N MET A 275 -17.68 12.18 -11.39
CA MET A 275 -17.50 10.72 -11.37
C MET A 275 -17.63 10.12 -12.79
N ILE A 276 -16.79 9.13 -13.09
CA ILE A 276 -16.84 8.38 -14.34
C ILE A 276 -17.87 7.24 -14.21
N PRO A 277 -18.84 7.09 -15.12
CA PRO A 277 -19.74 5.95 -15.10
C PRO A 277 -19.01 4.62 -15.12
N ILE A 278 -19.39 3.69 -14.24
CA ILE A 278 -18.72 2.40 -14.12
C ILE A 278 -19.13 1.47 -15.27
N ASN A 279 -18.15 1.02 -16.05
CA ASN A 279 -18.29 -0.13 -16.94
C ASN A 279 -17.58 -1.33 -16.30
N TRP A 280 -18.33 -2.29 -15.76
CA TRP A 280 -17.77 -3.44 -15.04
C TRP A 280 -16.85 -4.32 -15.91
N ASN A 281 -17.01 -4.31 -17.23
CA ASN A 281 -16.15 -5.07 -18.13
C ASN A 281 -14.72 -4.53 -18.19
N ASN A 282 -14.49 -3.29 -17.72
CA ASN A 282 -13.18 -2.67 -17.68
C ASN A 282 -12.34 -3.10 -16.48
N TYR A 283 -12.92 -3.82 -15.52
CA TYR A 283 -12.25 -4.15 -14.27
C TYR A 283 -12.07 -5.65 -14.09
N ARG A 284 -10.97 -6.04 -13.44
CA ARG A 284 -10.73 -7.39 -12.94
C ARG A 284 -10.54 -7.38 -11.42
N VAL A 285 -10.57 -8.55 -10.82
CA VAL A 285 -10.34 -8.71 -9.38
C VAL A 285 -8.86 -8.82 -9.07
N GLU A 286 -8.46 -8.21 -7.97
CA GLU A 286 -7.20 -8.49 -7.28
C GLU A 286 -7.54 -9.02 -5.88
N ILE A 287 -7.10 -10.24 -5.59
CA ILE A 287 -7.37 -10.96 -4.35
C ILE A 287 -6.06 -11.02 -3.57
N MET A 288 -6.07 -10.58 -2.32
CA MET A 288 -4.88 -10.44 -1.48
C MET A 288 -5.16 -10.98 -0.08
N ASN A 289 -4.12 -11.11 0.75
CA ASN A 289 -4.26 -11.55 2.14
C ASN A 289 -5.10 -12.85 2.27
N GLN A 290 -4.79 -13.85 1.43
CA GLN A 290 -5.50 -15.15 1.42
C GLN A 290 -7.01 -15.02 1.19
N GLY A 291 -7.43 -14.04 0.39
CA GLY A 291 -8.84 -13.77 0.10
C GLY A 291 -9.53 -12.84 1.09
N LYS A 292 -8.88 -12.43 2.18
CA LYS A 292 -9.50 -11.53 3.17
C LYS A 292 -9.55 -10.10 2.69
N MET A 293 -8.71 -9.73 1.72
CA MET A 293 -8.72 -8.42 1.07
C MET A 293 -8.96 -8.58 -0.43
N VAL A 294 -9.76 -7.68 -0.99
CA VAL A 294 -10.09 -7.66 -2.40
C VAL A 294 -10.28 -6.24 -2.92
N ARG A 295 -9.87 -5.98 -4.15
CA ARG A 295 -10.23 -4.76 -4.89
C ARG A 295 -10.48 -5.06 -6.35
N LEU A 296 -11.07 -4.09 -7.04
CA LEU A 296 -11.20 -4.09 -8.50
C LEU A 296 -10.19 -3.11 -9.10
N VAL A 297 -9.43 -3.60 -10.08
CA VAL A 297 -8.41 -2.84 -10.81
C VAL A 297 -8.76 -2.79 -12.30
N ASN A 298 -8.47 -1.66 -12.95
CA ASN A 298 -8.76 -1.48 -14.37
C ASN A 298 -7.82 -2.35 -15.22
N LYS A 299 -8.32 -2.90 -16.33
CA LYS A 299 -7.56 -3.81 -17.20
C LYS A 299 -6.55 -3.10 -18.12
N SER A 300 -6.61 -1.77 -18.23
CA SER A 300 -5.64 -0.94 -18.95
C SER A 300 -4.56 -0.35 -18.04
N ASP A 301 -4.89 -0.10 -16.78
CA ASP A 301 -3.99 0.48 -15.78
C ASP A 301 -4.41 -0.03 -14.40
N LEU A 302 -3.52 -0.79 -13.74
CA LEU A 302 -3.85 -1.49 -12.51
C LEU A 302 -3.96 -0.55 -11.29
N THR A 303 -3.52 0.70 -11.41
CA THR A 303 -3.67 1.71 -10.35
C THR A 303 -5.10 2.25 -10.28
N ASN A 304 -5.84 2.16 -11.40
CA ASN A 304 -7.17 2.71 -11.55
C ASN A 304 -8.27 1.79 -11.01
N SER A 305 -9.24 2.36 -10.30
CA SER A 305 -10.37 1.65 -9.69
C SER A 305 -11.72 2.08 -10.27
N PRO A 306 -12.83 1.37 -9.98
CA PRO A 306 -14.18 1.82 -10.33
C PRO A 306 -14.59 3.19 -9.76
N LEU A 307 -13.85 3.73 -8.78
CA LEU A 307 -14.09 5.04 -8.17
C LEU A 307 -13.18 6.12 -8.78
N SER A 308 -13.02 6.10 -10.10
CA SER A 308 -12.35 7.15 -10.86
C SER A 308 -13.27 8.33 -11.20
N TYR A 309 -12.67 9.50 -11.28
CA TYR A 309 -13.33 10.79 -11.51
C TYR A 309 -12.43 11.74 -12.30
N TYR A 310 -13.06 12.73 -12.93
CA TYR A 310 -12.39 13.88 -13.50
C TYR A 310 -12.49 15.07 -12.58
N TYR A 311 -11.45 15.90 -12.57
CA TYR A 311 -11.52 17.27 -12.08
C TYR A 311 -10.60 18.14 -12.94
N VAL A 312 -10.81 19.45 -12.90
CA VAL A 312 -9.89 20.43 -13.49
C VAL A 312 -8.96 20.93 -12.40
N ASP A 313 -7.66 20.83 -12.61
CA ASP A 313 -6.64 21.27 -11.65
C ASP A 313 -6.40 22.79 -11.71
N GLU A 314 -5.37 23.25 -10.99
CA GLU A 314 -5.04 24.68 -10.88
C GLU A 314 -4.49 25.27 -12.20
N ASP A 315 -3.92 24.43 -13.06
CA ASP A 315 -3.37 24.81 -14.37
C ASP A 315 -4.45 24.82 -15.48
N GLY A 316 -5.64 24.32 -15.17
CA GLY A 316 -6.77 24.26 -16.09
C GLY A 316 -6.88 22.95 -16.86
N ASP A 317 -6.05 21.97 -16.54
CA ASP A 317 -6.01 20.67 -17.20
C ASP A 317 -7.05 19.72 -16.61
N THR A 318 -7.68 18.92 -17.46
CA THR A 318 -8.59 17.86 -17.00
C THR A 318 -7.77 16.65 -16.57
N VAL A 319 -7.85 16.33 -15.29
CA VAL A 319 -7.09 15.24 -14.66
C VAL A 319 -8.01 14.06 -14.40
N LEU A 320 -7.58 12.86 -14.81
CA LEU A 320 -8.11 11.60 -14.33
C LEU A 320 -7.50 11.28 -12.96
N ALA A 321 -8.34 11.11 -11.95
CA ALA A 321 -7.92 10.65 -10.63
C ALA A 321 -8.80 9.50 -10.16
N THR A 322 -8.31 8.74 -9.18
CA THR A 322 -8.98 7.57 -8.66
C THR A 322 -8.84 7.46 -7.15
N PHE A 323 -9.86 6.90 -6.51
CA PHE A 323 -9.76 6.39 -5.16
C PHE A 323 -9.79 4.86 -5.23
N ALA A 324 -8.79 4.16 -4.69
CA ALA A 324 -8.62 2.71 -4.87
C ALA A 324 -8.72 1.93 -3.54
N PRO A 325 -9.92 1.86 -2.93
CA PRO A 325 -10.07 1.23 -1.62
C PRO A 325 -9.92 -0.29 -1.71
N ILE A 326 -9.43 -0.88 -0.62
CA ILE A 326 -9.41 -2.33 -0.42
C ILE A 326 -10.60 -2.72 0.45
N PHE A 327 -11.33 -3.76 0.03
CA PHE A 327 -12.50 -4.27 0.74
C PHE A 327 -12.22 -5.62 1.42
N SER A 328 -13.00 -5.90 2.47
CA SER A 328 -13.12 -7.23 3.08
C SER A 328 -14.57 -7.62 3.25
N LEU A 329 -14.88 -8.91 3.13
CA LEU A 329 -16.22 -9.46 3.37
C LEU A 329 -16.41 -9.74 4.87
N ILE A 330 -16.95 -8.76 5.59
CA ILE A 330 -17.14 -8.79 7.04
C ILE A 330 -18.64 -8.88 7.35
N ASN A 331 -19.05 -9.91 8.10
CA ASN A 331 -20.46 -10.13 8.47
C ASN A 331 -21.42 -10.12 7.26
N GLY A 332 -20.98 -10.68 6.13
CA GLY A 332 -21.77 -10.76 4.89
C GLY A 332 -21.88 -9.46 4.09
N ARG A 333 -21.05 -8.45 4.38
CA ARG A 333 -21.00 -7.18 3.63
C ARG A 333 -19.56 -6.79 3.31
N PHE A 334 -19.35 -6.13 2.17
CA PHE A 334 -18.05 -5.55 1.84
C PHE A 334 -17.85 -4.22 2.58
N VAL A 335 -16.75 -4.14 3.30
CA VAL A 335 -16.35 -2.97 4.10
C VAL A 335 -14.98 -2.49 3.62
N GLN A 336 -14.77 -1.17 3.51
CA GLN A 336 -13.47 -0.61 3.16
C GLN A 336 -12.54 -0.70 4.37
N VAL A 337 -11.40 -1.37 4.20
CA VAL A 337 -10.49 -1.71 5.29
C VAL A 337 -9.12 -1.07 5.20
N ILE A 338 -8.72 -0.58 4.01
CA ILE A 338 -7.48 0.16 3.75
C ILE A 338 -7.71 1.24 2.70
#